data_AF-A0A381L7W5-F1
#
_entry.id   AF-A0A381L7W5-F1
#
_cell.length_a   1.000
_cell.length_b   1.000
_cell.length_c   1.000
_cell.angle_alpha   90.00
_cell.angle_beta   90.00
_cell.angle_gamma   90.00
#
_symmetry.space_group_name_H-M   'P 1'
#
loop_
_entity.id
_entity.type
_entity.pdbx_description
1 polymer ?
#
loop_
_entity_poly.entity_id
_entity_poly.type
_entity_poly.pdbx_seq_one_letter_code
_entity_poly.pdbx_strand_id
1 'polypeptide(L)'
;MKLPIISRVTMLFSILAPVSSMSTYAIPEPELVPGENELFSFLCPNNRWFDKSFLEEIALIGKQAIENGTKDRGFPARVFALTYDVDGDVWYYPIDENRGEFVVFLRTGRVVGAGYSAATTDDERYLHPCQLQM
;
A
#
# COMPACT_ATOMS: atom_id res chain seq x y z
N MET A 1 17.87 38.98 68.18
CA MET A 1 18.37 38.03 67.17
C MET A 1 17.17 37.46 66.41
N LYS A 2 17.02 37.79 65.13
CA LYS A 2 16.05 37.17 64.21
C LYS A 2 16.82 36.86 62.93
N LEU A 3 16.91 35.58 62.57
CA LEU A 3 17.58 35.08 61.37
C LEU A 3 16.61 35.13 60.18
N PRO A 4 17.05 35.55 58.98
CA PRO A 4 16.24 35.43 57.78
C PRO A 4 16.42 34.05 57.14
N ILE A 5 15.31 33.34 56.91
CA ILE A 5 15.27 32.13 56.08
C ILE A 5 15.22 32.58 54.63
N ILE A 6 16.35 32.48 53.92
CA ILE A 6 16.40 32.65 52.47
C ILE A 6 16.22 31.26 51.86
N SER A 7 14.98 30.91 51.54
CA SER A 7 14.66 29.74 50.72
C SER A 7 14.93 30.09 49.26
N ARG A 8 16.02 29.57 48.68
CA ARG A 8 16.31 29.69 47.25
C ARG A 8 15.65 28.52 46.51
N VAL A 9 14.54 28.79 45.82
CA VAL A 9 13.96 27.86 44.86
C VAL A 9 14.69 28.06 43.53
N THR A 10 15.59 27.13 43.22
CA THR A 10 16.24 27.05 41.91
C THR A 10 15.25 26.47 40.90
N MET A 11 14.66 27.31 40.05
CA MET A 11 13.93 26.83 38.88
C MET A 11 14.95 26.35 37.84
N LEU A 12 15.04 25.03 37.66
CA LEU A 12 15.76 24.40 36.55
C LEU A 12 14.94 24.62 35.28
N PHE A 13 15.37 25.53 34.42
CA PHE A 13 14.88 25.61 33.06
C PHE A 13 15.56 24.52 32.22
N SER A 14 14.84 23.44 31.97
CA SER A 14 15.22 22.45 30.98
C SER A 14 15.14 23.09 29.59
N ILE A 15 16.29 23.45 29.03
CA ILE A 15 16.38 23.85 27.63
C ILE A 15 16.18 22.57 26.80
N LEU A 16 14.94 22.32 26.39
CA LEU A 16 14.64 21.36 25.33
C LEU A 16 15.31 21.89 24.06
N ALA A 17 16.45 21.31 23.70
CA ALA A 17 17.05 21.55 22.40
C ALA A 17 16.04 21.18 21.31
N PRO A 18 15.87 22.00 20.26
CA PRO A 18 15.01 21.64 19.15
C PRO A 18 15.57 20.39 18.48
N VAL A 19 14.88 19.26 18.64
CA VAL A 19 15.14 18.07 17.83
C VAL A 19 14.71 18.46 16.42
N SER A 20 15.70 18.75 15.59
CA SER A 20 15.48 18.95 14.17
C SER A 20 15.11 17.60 13.60
N SER A 21 13.80 17.33 13.52
CA SER A 21 13.27 16.21 12.75
C SER A 21 13.67 16.44 11.30
N MET A 22 14.77 15.81 10.90
CA MET A 22 15.17 15.75 9.52
C MET A 22 14.19 14.76 8.87
N SER A 23 13.28 15.27 8.05
CA SER A 23 12.44 14.43 7.20
C SER A 23 13.37 13.79 6.18
N THR A 24 13.95 12.65 6.53
CA THR A 24 14.59 11.76 5.56
C THR A 24 13.49 11.36 4.58
N TYR A 25 13.69 11.65 3.29
CA TYR A 25 12.90 11.07 2.23
C TYR A 25 13.01 9.54 2.38
N ALA A 26 11.98 8.92 2.95
CA ALA A 26 11.90 7.48 3.04
C ALA A 26 11.64 6.97 1.62
N ILE A 27 12.56 6.15 1.10
CA ILE A 27 12.29 5.37 -0.09
C ILE A 27 11.12 4.44 0.26
N PRO A 28 10.05 4.38 -0.53
CA PRO A 28 8.94 3.46 -0.26
C PRO A 28 9.48 2.04 -0.16
N GLU A 29 9.20 1.36 0.94
CA GLU A 29 9.55 -0.06 1.07
C GLU A 29 8.72 -0.86 0.06
N PRO A 30 9.30 -1.86 -0.62
CA PRO A 30 8.55 -2.73 -1.49
C PRO A 30 7.46 -3.50 -0.73
N GLU A 31 6.31 -3.69 -1.37
CA GLU A 31 5.23 -4.50 -0.86
C GLU A 31 5.64 -5.98 -0.78
N LEU A 32 5.14 -6.68 0.25
CA LEU A 32 5.35 -8.11 0.41
C LEU A 32 4.66 -8.88 -0.73
N VAL A 33 5.44 -9.74 -1.40
CA VAL A 33 4.96 -10.56 -2.51
C VAL A 33 4.69 -11.98 -2.00
N PRO A 34 3.49 -12.54 -2.20
CA PRO A 34 3.20 -13.91 -1.79
C PRO A 34 4.04 -14.94 -2.58
N GLY A 35 4.36 -16.05 -1.93
CA GLY A 35 4.97 -17.21 -2.57
C GLY A 35 4.05 -17.82 -3.62
N GLU A 36 4.59 -18.15 -4.79
CA GLU A 36 3.80 -18.66 -5.93
C GLU A 36 3.08 -19.98 -5.61
N ASN A 37 3.66 -20.83 -4.75
CA ASN A 37 3.09 -22.12 -4.37
C ASN A 37 2.38 -22.11 -3.02
N GLU A 38 2.35 -20.96 -2.35
CA GLU A 38 1.74 -20.83 -1.02
C GLU A 38 0.26 -20.49 -1.15
N LEU A 39 -0.53 -20.87 -0.14
CA LEU A 39 -1.86 -20.30 0.04
C LEU A 39 -1.70 -18.91 0.63
N PHE A 40 -2.46 -17.96 0.10
CA PHE A 40 -2.49 -16.60 0.62
C PHE A 40 -3.86 -15.98 0.40
N SER A 41 -4.11 -14.89 1.12
CA SER A 41 -5.23 -14.01 0.87
C SER A 41 -4.84 -12.55 1.11
N PHE A 42 -5.63 -11.62 0.57
CA PHE A 42 -5.48 -10.21 0.83
C PHE A 42 -6.70 -9.66 1.55
N LEU A 43 -6.45 -8.90 2.63
CA LEU A 43 -7.46 -8.18 3.38
C LEU A 43 -7.44 -6.71 2.94
N CYS A 44 -8.49 -6.29 2.25
CA CYS A 44 -8.74 -4.91 1.87
C CYS A 44 -9.66 -4.23 2.92
N PRO A 45 -9.82 -2.89 2.88
CA PRO A 45 -10.76 -2.18 3.75
C PRO A 45 -12.18 -2.76 3.67
N ASN A 46 -13.00 -2.44 4.69
CA ASN A 46 -14.34 -3.00 4.87
C ASN A 46 -14.37 -4.52 5.09
N ASN A 47 -13.29 -5.10 5.63
CA ASN A 47 -13.15 -6.53 5.91
C ASN A 47 -13.41 -7.42 4.68
N ARG A 48 -12.98 -6.98 3.50
CA ARG A 48 -13.09 -7.79 2.29
C ARG A 48 -11.83 -8.63 2.12
N TRP A 49 -12.04 -9.93 2.04
CA TRP A 49 -11.00 -10.92 1.88
C TRP A 49 -11.05 -11.47 0.46
N PHE A 50 -9.88 -11.57 -0.16
CA PHE A 50 -9.72 -12.17 -1.48
C PHE A 50 -8.67 -13.27 -1.40
N ASP A 51 -9.09 -14.51 -1.58
CA ASP A 51 -8.17 -15.65 -1.62
C ASP A 51 -7.40 -15.72 -2.94
N LYS A 52 -6.30 -16.47 -2.89
CA LYS A 52 -5.44 -16.73 -4.05
C LYS A 52 -6.21 -17.18 -5.29
N SER A 53 -7.06 -18.20 -5.17
CA SER A 53 -7.76 -18.77 -6.33
C SER A 53 -8.61 -17.73 -7.04
N PHE A 54 -9.36 -16.93 -6.28
CA PHE A 54 -10.16 -15.85 -6.83
C PHE A 54 -9.29 -14.79 -7.51
N LEU A 55 -8.19 -14.36 -6.87
CA LEU A 55 -7.29 -13.36 -7.44
C LEU A 55 -6.58 -13.85 -8.72
N GLU A 56 -6.22 -15.14 -8.78
CA GLU A 56 -5.63 -15.76 -9.97
C GLU A 56 -6.61 -15.78 -11.15
N GLU A 57 -7.90 -16.02 -10.90
CA GLU A 57 -8.94 -15.92 -11.94
C GLU A 57 -9.04 -14.50 -12.50
N ILE A 58 -9.06 -13.47 -11.63
CA ILE A 58 -9.10 -12.07 -12.08
C ILE A 58 -7.81 -11.66 -12.81
N ALA A 59 -6.65 -12.10 -12.31
CA ALA A 59 -5.36 -11.85 -12.95
C ALA A 59 -5.28 -12.52 -14.34
N LEU A 60 -5.89 -13.70 -14.51
CA LEU A 60 -5.98 -14.37 -15.81
C LEU A 60 -6.82 -13.56 -16.80
N ILE A 61 -7.94 -12.97 -16.37
CA ILE A 61 -8.75 -12.07 -17.22
C ILE A 61 -7.92 -10.85 -17.64
N GLY A 62 -7.24 -10.22 -16.68
CA GLY A 62 -6.35 -9.09 -16.96
C GLY A 62 -5.23 -9.46 -17.94
N LYS A 63 -4.59 -10.62 -17.75
CA LYS A 63 -3.58 -11.13 -18.68
C LYS A 63 -4.13 -11.30 -20.10
N GLN A 64 -5.28 -11.94 -20.26
CA GLN A 64 -5.90 -12.15 -21.57
C GLN A 64 -6.20 -10.81 -22.25
N ALA A 65 -6.63 -9.80 -21.48
CA ALA A 65 -6.85 -8.46 -22.01
C ALA A 65 -5.55 -7.81 -22.54
N ILE A 66 -4.42 -8.00 -21.85
CA ILE A 66 -3.09 -7.57 -22.36
C ILE A 66 -2.74 -8.30 -23.67
N GLU A 67 -2.88 -9.62 -23.69
CA GLU A 67 -2.52 -10.46 -24.84
C GLU A 67 -3.36 -10.13 -26.07
N ASN A 68 -4.64 -9.87 -25.88
CA ASN A 68 -5.58 -9.49 -26.95
C ASN A 68 -5.50 -8.01 -27.34
N GLY A 69 -4.75 -7.19 -26.59
CA GLY A 69 -4.67 -5.74 -26.80
C GLY A 69 -5.99 -5.01 -26.51
N THR A 70 -6.91 -5.63 -25.77
CA THR A 70 -8.20 -5.06 -25.42
C THR A 70 -8.08 -4.30 -24.11
N LYS A 71 -8.49 -3.04 -24.11
CA LYS A 71 -8.64 -2.26 -22.88
C LYS A 71 -10.09 -1.89 -22.67
N ASP A 72 -10.63 -2.20 -21.50
CA ASP A 72 -11.92 -1.70 -21.06
C ASP A 72 -11.73 -0.70 -19.93
N ARG A 73 -12.30 0.50 -20.08
CA ARG A 73 -12.20 1.62 -19.12
C ARG A 73 -10.77 1.94 -18.64
N GLY A 74 -9.78 1.68 -19.49
CA GLY A 74 -8.36 1.91 -19.19
C GLY A 74 -7.61 0.73 -18.56
N PHE A 75 -8.29 -0.38 -18.28
CA PHE A 75 -7.70 -1.59 -17.70
C PHE A 75 -7.44 -2.67 -18.75
N PRO A 76 -6.47 -3.57 -18.52
CA PRO A 76 -5.44 -3.49 -17.48
C PRO A 76 -4.49 -2.31 -17.70
N ALA A 77 -3.96 -1.79 -16.60
CA ALA A 77 -3.02 -0.69 -16.59
C ALA A 77 -1.75 -1.07 -15.83
N ARG A 78 -0.63 -0.40 -16.12
CA ARG A 78 0.62 -0.60 -15.40
C ARG A 78 0.57 0.11 -14.04
N VAL A 79 1.07 -0.54 -13.00
CA VAL A 79 1.19 0.04 -11.67
C VAL A 79 2.55 0.72 -11.52
N PHE A 80 2.54 2.00 -11.16
CA PHE A 80 3.76 2.73 -10.77
C PHE A 80 3.71 3.25 -9.33
N ALA A 81 2.51 3.31 -8.73
CA ALA A 81 2.31 3.87 -7.40
C ALA A 81 2.64 2.87 -6.26
N LEU A 82 2.63 1.57 -6.55
CA LEU A 82 3.02 0.51 -5.62
C LEU A 82 4.29 -0.14 -6.15
N THR A 83 5.24 -0.40 -5.24
CA THR A 83 6.54 -0.99 -5.58
C THR A 83 6.53 -2.45 -5.14
N TYR A 84 6.88 -3.37 -6.03
CA TYR A 84 7.00 -4.80 -5.74
C TYR A 84 8.41 -5.25 -6.12
N ASP A 85 9.04 -6.07 -5.28
CA ASP A 85 10.36 -6.66 -5.57
C ASP A 85 10.19 -7.91 -6.43
N VAL A 86 9.93 -7.70 -7.73
CA VAL A 86 9.65 -8.74 -8.72
C VAL A 86 10.28 -8.41 -10.07
N ASP A 87 10.66 -9.45 -10.81
CA ASP A 87 11.16 -9.30 -12.17
C ASP A 87 10.00 -9.04 -13.15
N GLY A 88 9.91 -7.81 -13.64
CA GLY A 88 9.07 -7.43 -14.79
C GLY A 88 8.03 -6.35 -14.50
N ASP A 89 7.25 -6.02 -15.54
CA ASP A 89 6.19 -5.02 -15.43
C ASP A 89 5.02 -5.55 -14.59
N VAL A 90 4.61 -4.73 -13.63
CA VAL A 90 3.45 -4.98 -12.78
C VAL A 90 2.21 -4.29 -13.35
N TRP A 91 1.10 -5.02 -13.38
CA TRP A 91 -0.19 -4.58 -13.91
C TRP A 91 -1.26 -4.71 -12.85
N TYR A 92 -2.36 -3.97 -13.01
CA TYR A 92 -3.54 -4.12 -12.18
C TYR A 92 -4.82 -4.21 -13.00
N TYR A 93 -5.80 -4.92 -12.44
CA TYR A 93 -7.12 -5.13 -13.02
C TYR A 93 -8.18 -5.09 -11.92
N PRO A 94 -9.34 -4.45 -12.14
CA PRO A 94 -10.37 -4.30 -11.11
C PRO A 94 -10.94 -5.67 -10.72
N ILE A 95 -11.12 -5.87 -9.41
CA ILE A 95 -11.87 -7.00 -8.86
C ILE A 95 -13.38 -6.72 -8.96
N ASP A 96 -13.77 -5.50 -8.57
CA ASP A 96 -15.12 -4.97 -8.69
C ASP A 96 -15.03 -3.52 -9.15
N GLU A 97 -15.57 -3.24 -10.34
CA GLU A 97 -15.51 -1.92 -10.98
C GLU A 97 -16.15 -0.81 -10.13
N ASN A 98 -17.08 -1.15 -9.23
CA ASN A 98 -17.82 -0.17 -8.43
C ASN A 98 -17.16 0.14 -7.10
N ARG A 99 -16.24 -0.71 -6.64
CA ARG A 99 -15.70 -0.67 -5.28
C ARG A 99 -14.22 -0.30 -5.23
N GLY A 100 -13.55 -0.35 -6.37
CA GLY A 100 -12.20 0.18 -6.52
C GLY A 100 -11.11 -0.72 -5.97
N GLU A 101 -11.41 -1.95 -5.55
CA GLU A 101 -10.38 -2.96 -5.31
C GLU A 101 -9.89 -3.57 -6.62
N PHE A 102 -8.61 -3.91 -6.66
CA PHE A 102 -7.94 -4.45 -7.83
C PHE A 102 -6.94 -5.53 -7.44
N VAL A 103 -6.74 -6.48 -8.34
CA VAL A 103 -5.63 -7.42 -8.27
C VAL A 103 -4.41 -6.81 -8.94
N VAL A 104 -3.23 -7.10 -8.39
CA VAL A 104 -1.94 -6.70 -8.94
C VAL A 104 -1.19 -7.95 -9.38
N PHE A 105 -0.72 -7.97 -10.62
CA PHE A 105 -0.19 -9.18 -11.26
C PHE A 105 0.92 -8.86 -12.27
N LEU A 106 1.78 -9.83 -12.52
CA LEU A 106 2.77 -9.79 -13.58
C LEU A 106 2.13 -10.13 -14.92
N ARG A 107 2.77 -9.74 -16.03
CA ARG A 107 2.31 -10.12 -17.38
C ARG A 107 2.15 -11.64 -17.60
N THR A 108 2.84 -12.46 -16.81
CA THR A 108 2.70 -13.93 -16.81
C THR A 108 1.33 -14.41 -16.29
N GLY A 109 0.61 -13.57 -15.55
CA GLY A 109 -0.61 -13.89 -14.80
C GLY A 109 -0.37 -14.14 -13.31
N ARG A 110 0.90 -14.16 -12.86
CA ARG A 110 1.23 -14.37 -11.44
C ARG A 110 0.74 -13.18 -10.60
N VAL A 111 -0.07 -13.46 -9.58
CA VAL A 111 -0.50 -12.48 -8.59
C VAL A 111 0.69 -12.08 -7.72
N VAL A 112 0.88 -10.77 -7.55
CA VAL A 112 1.92 -10.21 -6.68
C VAL A 112 1.34 -9.33 -5.57
N GLY A 113 0.08 -8.93 -5.70
CA GLY A 113 -0.59 -8.07 -4.72
C GLY A 113 -2.08 -7.95 -4.96
N ALA A 114 -2.75 -7.30 -4.02
CA ALA A 114 -4.06 -6.68 -4.23
C ALA A 114 -4.04 -5.28 -3.64
N GLY A 115 -4.92 -4.41 -4.10
CA GLY A 115 -5.01 -3.05 -3.61
C GLY A 115 -6.40 -2.47 -3.75
N TYR A 116 -6.57 -1.24 -3.28
CA TYR A 116 -7.80 -0.48 -3.39
C TYR A 116 -7.51 0.97 -3.72
N SER A 117 -8.43 1.59 -4.45
CA SER A 117 -8.42 3.01 -4.72
C SER A 117 -9.22 3.72 -3.64
N ALA A 118 -8.59 4.63 -2.89
CA ALA A 118 -9.30 5.55 -2.01
C ALA A 118 -9.53 6.88 -2.76
N ALA A 119 -10.78 7.37 -2.75
CA ALA A 119 -11.06 8.72 -3.20
C ALA A 119 -10.57 9.71 -2.14
N THR A 120 -9.74 10.68 -2.52
CA THR A 120 -9.43 11.83 -1.67
C THR A 120 -10.36 13.01 -2.01
N THR A 121 -10.35 14.04 -1.16
CA THR A 121 -11.20 15.23 -1.32
C THR A 121 -10.90 16.05 -2.59
N ASP A 122 -9.76 15.81 -3.24
CA ASP A 122 -9.24 16.60 -4.36
C ASP A 122 -9.26 15.85 -5.72
N ASP A 123 -10.18 14.90 -5.89
CA ASP A 123 -10.32 14.03 -7.08
C ASP A 123 -9.09 13.15 -7.43
N GLU A 124 -8.02 13.23 -6.64
CA GLU A 124 -6.89 12.33 -6.74
C GLU A 124 -7.24 10.96 -6.15
N ARG A 125 -7.05 9.92 -6.97
CA ARG A 125 -7.19 8.52 -6.57
C ARG A 125 -5.83 7.97 -6.20
N TYR A 126 -5.64 7.70 -4.92
CA TYR A 126 -4.45 7.02 -4.42
C TYR A 126 -4.71 5.52 -4.38
N LEU A 127 -3.73 4.78 -4.89
CA LEU A 127 -3.72 3.33 -4.83
C LEU A 127 -3.05 2.92 -3.53
N HIS A 128 -3.72 2.08 -2.75
CA HIS A 128 -3.23 1.55 -1.50
C HIS A 128 -3.13 0.03 -1.58
N PRO A 129 -2.09 -0.58 -0.99
CA PRO A 129 -2.00 -2.03 -0.91
C PRO A 129 -3.05 -2.57 0.06
N CYS A 130 -3.56 -3.76 -0.24
CA CYS A 130 -4.30 -4.57 0.74
C CYS A 130 -3.30 -5.38 1.56
N GLN A 131 -3.68 -5.73 2.79
CA GLN A 131 -2.79 -6.45 3.70
C GLN A 131 -2.70 -7.93 3.30
N LEU A 132 -1.49 -8.41 3.00
CA LEU A 132 -1.24 -9.84 2.77
C LEU A 132 -1.47 -10.64 4.07
N GLN A 133 -2.18 -11.76 3.94
CA GLN A 133 -2.46 -12.74 4.99
C GLN A 133 -1.97 -14.12 4.50
N MET A 134 -1.12 -14.78 5.28
CA MET A 134 -0.52 -16.09 5.00
C MET A 134 -0.88 -17.09 6.09
#